data_AF-A0A7Y5LGB3-F1
#
_entry.id   AF-A0A7Y5LGB3-F1
#
_cell.length_a   1.000
_cell.length_b   1.000
_cell.length_c   1.000
_cell.angle_alpha   90.00
_cell.angle_beta   90.00
_cell.angle_gamma   90.00
#
_symmetry.space_group_name_H-M   'P 1'
#
loop_
_entity.id
_entity.type
_entity.pdbx_description
1 polymer ?
#
loop_
_entity_poly.entity_id
_entity_poly.type
_entity_poly.pdbx_seq_one_letter_code
_entity_poly.pdbx_strand_id
1 'polypeptide(L)'
;MTEAWGRGICWLLAATDAVLGLGATLAPSAYLSIVHPHLPVSGYPYDWVVRTGVLWLMFLVFELLGALSRTPAKWFFCVAMLRWMEVPADVAYGLLARGTSTLSQCAIFTAPVVNAAAGTVLLVAFRRARKQLQPRSR
;
A
#
# COMPACT_ATOMS: atom_id res chain seq x y z
N MET A 1 -2.85 9.89 21.54
CA MET A 1 -2.23 8.59 21.16
C MET A 1 -2.56 8.11 19.75
N THR A 2 -3.49 8.71 19.00
CA THR A 2 -3.95 8.17 17.70
C THR A 2 -3.24 8.74 16.48
N GLU A 3 -2.83 10.01 16.54
CA GLU A 3 -2.19 10.67 15.41
C GLU A 3 -0.77 10.15 15.16
N ALA A 4 0.05 10.02 16.23
CA ALA A 4 1.40 9.50 16.12
C ALA A 4 1.44 8.08 15.52
N TRP A 5 0.49 7.22 15.89
CA TRP A 5 0.34 5.89 15.30
C TRP A 5 -0.07 5.94 13.84
N GLY A 6 -1.05 6.79 13.48
CA GLY A 6 -1.45 6.98 12.09
C GLY A 6 -0.28 7.47 11.22
N ARG A 7 0.51 8.42 11.72
CA ARG A 7 1.74 8.89 11.04
C ARG A 7 2.79 7.79 10.94
N GLY A 8 2.99 7.00 11.99
CA GLY A 8 3.92 5.87 11.97
C GLY A 8 3.55 4.83 10.91
N ILE A 9 2.27 4.52 10.78
CA ILE A 9 1.76 3.64 9.72
C ILE A 9 1.99 4.27 8.34
N CYS A 10 1.66 5.54 8.15
CA CYS A 10 1.93 6.23 6.89
C CYS A 10 3.42 6.24 6.52
N TRP A 11 4.34 6.40 7.49
CA TRP A 11 5.77 6.31 7.24
C TRP A 11 6.21 4.91 6.80
N LEU A 12 5.68 3.88 7.47
CA LEU A 12 5.96 2.50 7.11
C LEU A 12 5.48 2.19 5.70
N LEU A 13 4.22 2.55 5.39
CA LEU A 13 3.64 2.37 4.06
C LEU A 13 4.43 3.13 2.99
N ALA A 14 4.78 4.39 3.26
CA ALA A 14 5.59 5.20 2.35
C ALA A 14 6.94 4.54 2.06
N ALA A 15 7.63 4.02 3.08
CA ALA A 15 8.90 3.32 2.87
C ALA A 15 8.71 2.06 2.00
N THR A 16 7.65 1.28 2.25
CA THR A 16 7.31 0.09 1.46
C THR A 16 6.99 0.44 0.00
N ASP A 17 6.10 1.39 -0.23
CA ASP A 17 5.67 1.81 -1.56
C ASP A 17 6.79 2.51 -2.34
N ALA A 18 7.70 3.21 -1.67
CA ALA A 18 8.89 3.74 -2.31
C ALA A 18 9.81 2.61 -2.80
N VAL A 19 10.10 1.61 -1.98
CA VAL A 19 10.96 0.47 -2.36
C VAL A 19 10.32 -0.32 -3.50
N LEU A 20 9.05 -0.70 -3.36
CA LEU A 20 8.33 -1.47 -4.36
C LEU A 20 8.10 -0.67 -5.64
N GLY A 21 7.65 0.58 -5.52
CA GLY A 21 7.35 1.48 -6.63
C GLY A 21 8.57 1.84 -7.45
N LEU A 22 9.67 2.24 -6.81
CA LEU A 22 10.93 2.53 -7.50
C LEU A 22 11.52 1.26 -8.12
N GLY A 23 11.51 0.13 -7.40
CA GLY A 23 11.99 -1.14 -7.93
C GLY A 23 11.23 -1.57 -9.19
N ALA A 24 9.90 -1.57 -9.15
CA ALA A 24 9.05 -1.96 -10.27
C ALA A 24 9.10 -0.97 -11.44
N THR A 25 9.31 0.33 -11.19
CA THR A 25 9.32 1.35 -12.26
C THR A 25 10.69 1.52 -12.90
N LEU A 26 11.76 1.59 -12.10
CA LEU A 26 13.11 1.92 -12.58
C LEU A 26 13.95 0.67 -12.90
N ALA A 27 13.67 -0.44 -12.23
CA ALA A 27 14.40 -1.70 -12.41
C ALA A 27 13.43 -2.91 -12.53
N PRO A 28 12.44 -2.87 -13.44
CA PRO A 28 11.39 -3.89 -13.53
C PRO A 28 11.93 -5.31 -13.69
N SER A 29 13.03 -5.50 -14.43
CA SER A 29 13.66 -6.81 -14.61
C SER A 29 14.23 -7.38 -13.30
N ALA A 30 14.86 -6.53 -12.48
CA ALA A 30 15.38 -6.92 -11.17
C ALA A 30 14.24 -7.15 -10.17
N TYR A 31 13.20 -6.32 -10.21
CA TYR A 31 11.99 -6.53 -9.41
C TYR A 31 11.37 -7.90 -9.72
N LEU A 32 11.18 -8.22 -11.00
CA LEU A 32 10.61 -9.49 -11.43
C LEU A 32 11.48 -10.69 -11.06
N SER A 33 12.81 -10.60 -11.18
CA SER A 33 13.69 -11.72 -10.82
C SER A 33 13.68 -12.04 -9.33
N ILE A 34 13.38 -11.05 -8.48
CA ILE A 34 13.29 -11.23 -7.03
C ILE A 34 11.88 -11.67 -6.61
N VAL A 35 10.84 -10.98 -7.09
CA VAL A 35 9.46 -11.16 -6.62
C VAL A 35 8.75 -12.28 -7.38
N HIS A 36 9.13 -12.51 -8.64
CA HIS A 36 8.53 -13.51 -9.54
C HIS A 36 9.57 -14.38 -10.26
N PRO A 37 10.53 -15.02 -9.57
CA PRO A 37 11.68 -15.69 -10.19
C PRO A 37 11.34 -16.81 -11.19
N HIS A 38 10.12 -17.35 -11.16
CA HIS A 38 9.70 -18.51 -11.95
C HIS A 38 8.70 -18.20 -13.07
N LEU A 39 8.27 -16.94 -13.22
CA LEU A 39 7.46 -16.55 -14.37
C LEU A 39 8.39 -16.44 -15.62
N PRO A 40 7.98 -16.95 -16.80
CA PRO A 40 8.84 -17.01 -17.98
C PRO A 40 9.11 -15.62 -18.59
N VAL A 41 10.40 -15.27 -18.75
CA VAL A 41 10.90 -13.96 -19.20
C VAL A 41 10.28 -13.47 -20.52
N SER A 42 9.98 -14.38 -21.44
CA SER A 42 9.44 -14.09 -22.78
C SER A 42 7.94 -13.73 -22.81
N GLY A 43 7.22 -13.86 -21.69
CA GLY A 43 5.78 -13.57 -21.61
C GLY A 43 5.41 -12.45 -20.63
N TYR A 44 6.38 -11.77 -20.01
CA TYR A 44 6.05 -10.76 -19.00
C TYR A 44 5.46 -9.51 -19.64
N PRO A 45 4.30 -9.06 -19.14
CA PRO A 45 3.82 -7.73 -19.46
C PRO A 45 4.61 -6.72 -18.62
N TYR A 46 5.82 -6.36 -19.07
CA TYR A 46 6.67 -5.33 -18.43
C TYR A 46 5.89 -4.05 -18.14
N ASP A 47 5.01 -3.66 -19.07
CA ASP A 47 4.13 -2.50 -18.91
C ASP A 47 3.23 -2.60 -17.69
N TRP A 48 2.79 -3.80 -17.30
CA TRP A 48 1.94 -3.98 -16.12
C TRP A 48 2.73 -3.83 -14.82
N VAL A 49 3.97 -4.32 -14.79
CA VAL A 49 4.87 -4.13 -13.64
C VAL A 49 5.17 -2.65 -13.45
N VAL A 50 5.53 -1.95 -14.53
CA VAL A 50 5.80 -0.51 -14.49
C VAL A 50 4.56 0.27 -14.06
N ARG A 51 3.37 -0.06 -14.61
CA ARG A 51 2.10 0.57 -14.18
C ARG A 51 1.81 0.36 -12.70
N THR A 52 2.05 -0.85 -12.19
CA THR A 52 1.87 -1.15 -10.76
C THR A 52 2.86 -0.35 -9.92
N GLY A 53 4.12 -0.25 -10.36
CA GLY A 53 5.13 0.58 -9.72
C GLY A 53 4.73 2.06 -9.65
N VAL A 54 4.18 2.62 -10.74
CA VAL A 54 3.68 3.99 -10.78
C VAL A 54 2.52 4.20 -9.81
N LEU A 55 1.61 3.23 -9.67
CA LEU A 55 0.51 3.31 -8.70
C LEU A 55 1.02 3.36 -7.26
N TRP A 56 1.99 2.53 -6.89
CA TRP A 56 2.63 2.59 -5.57
C TRP A 56 3.33 3.94 -5.35
N LEU A 57 4.01 4.49 -6.35
CA LEU A 57 4.59 5.83 -6.26
C LEU A 57 3.52 6.93 -6.10
N MET A 58 2.32 6.76 -6.63
CA MET A 58 1.20 7.67 -6.36
C MET A 58 0.68 7.53 -4.92
N PHE A 59 0.55 6.30 -4.40
CA PHE A 59 0.13 6.06 -3.01
C PHE A 59 1.12 6.64 -2.00
N LEU A 60 2.42 6.48 -2.27
CA LEU A 60 3.52 7.10 -1.53
C LEU A 60 3.29 8.61 -1.30
N VAL A 61 2.78 9.34 -2.29
CA VAL A 61 2.48 10.78 -2.13
C VAL A 61 1.43 11.00 -1.04
N PHE A 62 0.32 10.26 -1.06
CA PHE A 62 -0.73 10.39 -0.06
C PHE A 62 -0.27 9.97 1.34
N GLU A 63 0.63 8.99 1.42
CA GLU A 63 1.22 8.53 2.66
C GLU A 63 2.18 9.54 3.25
N LEU A 64 3.05 10.13 2.45
CA LEU A 64 3.91 11.24 2.88
C LEU A 64 3.07 12.43 3.33
N LEU A 65 1.97 12.73 2.64
CA LEU A 65 1.02 13.76 3.10
C LEU A 65 0.40 13.39 4.45
N GLY A 66 0.01 12.13 4.66
CA GLY A 66 -0.48 11.65 5.96
C GLY A 66 0.59 11.70 7.07
N ALA A 67 1.85 11.42 6.73
CA ALA A 67 2.96 11.39 7.66
C ALA A 67 3.46 12.80 8.04
N LEU A 68 3.47 13.74 7.08
CA LEU A 68 4.09 15.06 7.22
C LEU A 68 3.10 16.21 7.41
N SER A 69 1.83 16.07 7.01
CA SER A 69 0.87 17.18 7.05
C SER A 69 0.57 17.63 8.48
N ARG A 70 0.32 18.92 8.69
CA ARG A 70 -0.19 19.46 9.96
C ARG A 70 -1.64 19.05 10.25
N THR A 71 -2.40 18.61 9.24
CA THR A 71 -3.79 18.16 9.36
C THR A 71 -3.94 16.73 8.80
N PRO A 72 -3.31 15.74 9.45
CA PRO A 72 -3.13 14.40 8.87
C PRO A 72 -4.44 13.60 8.78
N ALA A 73 -5.48 13.97 9.53
CA ALA A 73 -6.73 13.22 9.62
C ALA A 73 -7.37 12.94 8.24
N LYS A 74 -7.46 13.95 7.36
CA LYS A 74 -8.04 13.75 6.01
C LYS A 74 -7.21 12.77 5.17
N TRP A 75 -5.89 12.80 5.32
CA TRP A 75 -4.97 11.94 4.60
C TRP A 75 -5.02 10.51 5.13
N PHE A 76 -5.20 10.31 6.44
CA PHE A 76 -5.46 8.97 6.99
C PHE A 76 -6.70 8.33 6.36
N PHE A 77 -7.77 9.10 6.10
CA PHE A 77 -8.92 8.60 5.38
C PHE A 77 -8.58 8.23 3.93
N CYS A 78 -7.88 9.11 3.20
CA CYS A 78 -7.45 8.83 1.83
C CYS A 78 -6.60 7.56 1.74
N VAL A 79 -5.54 7.47 2.52
CA VAL A 79 -4.64 6.30 2.55
C VAL A 79 -5.43 5.05 2.95
N ALA A 80 -6.35 5.15 3.92
CA ALA A 80 -7.16 4.00 4.28
C ALA A 80 -8.03 3.48 3.13
N MET A 81 -8.63 4.37 2.33
CA MET A 81 -9.41 3.97 1.17
C MET A 81 -8.53 3.30 0.11
N LEU A 82 -7.34 3.83 -0.16
CA LEU A 82 -6.38 3.22 -1.07
C LEU A 82 -6.03 1.80 -0.62
N ARG A 83 -5.74 1.60 0.67
CA ARG A 83 -5.42 0.28 1.22
C ARG A 83 -6.59 -0.69 1.15
N TRP A 84 -7.83 -0.23 1.32
CA TRP A 84 -9.01 -1.07 1.11
C TRP A 84 -9.25 -1.43 -0.37
N MET A 85 -8.88 -0.55 -1.31
CA MET A 85 -8.96 -0.83 -2.74
C MET A 85 -7.94 -1.88 -3.20
N GLU A 86 -6.78 -1.97 -2.54
CA GLU A 86 -5.77 -2.99 -2.84
C GLU A 86 -6.24 -4.40 -2.46
N VAL A 87 -7.11 -4.57 -1.46
CA VAL A 87 -7.58 -5.89 -1.01
C VAL A 87 -8.16 -6.75 -2.14
N PRO A 88 -9.17 -6.29 -2.92
CA PRO A 88 -9.66 -7.06 -4.06
C PRO A 88 -8.62 -7.20 -5.18
N ALA A 89 -7.73 -6.23 -5.36
CA ALA A 89 -6.66 -6.30 -6.36
C ALA A 89 -5.64 -7.40 -6.02
N ASP A 90 -5.19 -7.47 -4.76
CA ASP A 90 -4.29 -8.48 -4.23
C ASP A 90 -4.89 -9.89 -4.34
N VAL A 91 -6.19 -10.03 -4.02
CA VAL A 91 -6.89 -11.32 -4.15
C VAL A 91 -6.96 -11.74 -5.62
N ALA A 92 -7.33 -10.83 -6.53
CA ALA A 92 -7.33 -11.12 -7.96
C ALA A 92 -5.93 -11.50 -8.45
N TYR A 93 -4.91 -10.77 -7.99
CA TYR A 93 -3.51 -11.03 -8.33
C TYR A 93 -3.07 -12.43 -7.86
N GLY A 94 -3.38 -12.82 -6.62
CA GLY A 94 -3.07 -14.15 -6.10
C GLY A 94 -3.73 -15.30 -6.85
N LEU A 95 -4.94 -15.10 -7.35
CA LEU A 95 -5.62 -16.09 -8.19
C LEU A 95 -4.98 -16.25 -9.58
N LEU A 96 -4.40 -15.16 -10.10
CA LEU A 96 -3.77 -15.10 -11.42
C LEU A 96 -2.28 -15.49 -11.42
N ALA A 97 -1.57 -15.27 -10.32
CA ALA A 97 -0.12 -15.50 -10.17
C ALA A 97 0.27 -16.99 -9.98
N ARG A 98 -0.33 -17.89 -10.78
CA ARG A 98 -0.03 -19.33 -10.78
C ARG A 98 1.41 -19.56 -11.28
N GLY A 99 2.21 -20.29 -10.51
CA GLY A 99 3.62 -20.60 -10.84
C GLY A 99 4.66 -19.74 -10.11
N THR A 100 4.24 -18.86 -9.19
CA THR A 100 5.15 -18.12 -8.30
C THR A 100 5.73 -19.00 -7.19
N SER A 101 6.89 -18.62 -6.64
CA SER A 101 7.54 -19.35 -5.55
C SER A 101 6.65 -19.42 -4.30
N THR A 102 6.82 -20.41 -3.42
CA THR A 102 6.06 -20.50 -2.15
C THR A 102 6.19 -19.22 -1.33
N LEU A 103 7.36 -18.60 -1.33
CA LEU A 103 7.59 -17.32 -0.63
C LEU A 103 6.76 -16.19 -1.26
N SER A 104 6.77 -16.08 -2.59
CA SER A 104 5.97 -15.10 -3.33
C SER A 104 4.48 -15.31 -3.09
N GLN A 105 4.00 -16.57 -3.05
CA GLN A 105 2.60 -16.88 -2.75
C GLN A 105 2.23 -16.46 -1.33
N CYS A 106 3.06 -16.75 -0.34
CA CYS A 106 2.84 -16.28 1.03
C CYS A 106 2.76 -14.75 1.09
N ALA A 107 3.66 -14.03 0.42
CA ALA A 107 3.60 -12.57 0.34
C ALA A 107 2.29 -12.07 -0.31
N ILE A 108 1.89 -12.69 -1.43
CA ILE A 108 0.67 -12.32 -2.15
C ILE A 108 -0.59 -12.57 -1.30
N PHE A 109 -0.69 -13.69 -0.59
CA PHE A 109 -1.86 -13.98 0.25
C PHE A 109 -1.87 -13.21 1.58
N THR A 110 -0.73 -12.72 2.04
CA THR A 110 -0.66 -11.87 3.24
C THR A 110 -0.92 -10.40 2.94
N ALA A 111 -0.62 -9.93 1.72
CA ALA A 111 -0.85 -8.56 1.29
C ALA A 111 -2.29 -8.04 1.52
N PRO A 112 -3.37 -8.77 1.16
CA PRO A 112 -4.74 -8.30 1.39
C PRO A 112 -5.05 -8.12 2.88
N VAL A 113 -4.50 -8.99 3.73
CA VAL A 113 -4.69 -8.92 5.19
C VAL A 113 -3.95 -7.69 5.75
N VAL A 114 -2.72 -7.46 5.31
CA VAL A 114 -1.92 -6.30 5.71
C VAL A 114 -2.57 -4.99 5.26
N ASN A 115 -3.03 -4.93 4.01
CA ASN A 115 -3.73 -3.77 3.44
C ASN A 115 -5.05 -3.50 4.18
N ALA A 116 -5.88 -4.52 4.43
CA ALA A 116 -7.11 -4.37 5.21
C ALA A 116 -6.84 -3.91 6.65
N ALA A 117 -5.81 -4.45 7.31
CA ALA A 117 -5.42 -4.07 8.66
C ALA A 117 -4.94 -2.60 8.71
N ALA A 118 -4.02 -2.22 7.82
CA ALA A 118 -3.51 -0.86 7.73
C ALA A 118 -4.65 0.14 7.45
N GLY A 119 -5.53 -0.16 6.49
CA GLY A 119 -6.69 0.66 6.17
C GLY A 119 -7.66 0.80 7.35
N THR A 120 -7.92 -0.29 8.07
CA THR A 120 -8.78 -0.26 9.27
C THR A 120 -8.18 0.60 10.38
N VAL A 121 -6.88 0.45 10.68
CA VAL A 121 -6.23 1.22 11.73
C VAL A 121 -6.22 2.72 11.38
N LEU A 122 -5.96 3.08 10.12
CA LEU A 122 -6.00 4.46 9.66
C LEU A 122 -7.42 5.05 9.70
N LEU A 123 -8.47 4.27 9.39
CA LEU A 123 -9.85 4.69 9.59
C LEU A 123 -10.17 4.96 11.06
N VAL A 124 -9.69 4.12 11.98
CA VAL A 124 -9.85 4.34 13.42
C VAL A 124 -9.11 5.61 13.85
N ALA A 125 -7.89 5.82 13.36
CA ALA A 125 -7.12 7.04 13.62
C ALA A 125 -7.84 8.30 13.11
N PHE A 126 -8.37 8.26 11.88
CA PHE A 126 -9.19 9.32 11.29
C PHE A 126 -10.42 9.64 12.14
N ARG A 127 -11.22 8.62 12.49
CA ARG A 127 -12.45 8.79 13.29
C ARG A 127 -12.15 9.45 14.64
N ARG A 128 -11.06 9.07 15.29
CA ARG A 128 -10.66 9.64 16.58
C ARG A 128 -10.12 11.07 16.44
N ALA A 129 -9.33 11.36 15.41
CA ALA A 129 -8.86 12.71 15.12
C ALA A 129 -10.00 13.69 14.79
N ARG A 130 -11.01 13.26 14.01
CA ARG A 130 -12.22 14.07 13.77
C ARG A 130 -12.99 14.40 15.04
N LYS A 131 -13.19 13.42 15.93
CA LYS A 131 -13.95 13.63 17.18
C LYS A 131 -13.31 14.69 18.08
N GLN A 132 -11.99 14.86 18.02
CA GLN A 132 -11.27 15.89 18.77
C GLN A 132 -11.47 17.30 18.19
N LEU A 133 -11.79 17.40 16.90
CA LEU A 133 -11.99 18.68 16.19
C LEU A 133 -13.44 19.18 16.25
N GLN A 134 -14.42 18.35 16.65
CA GLN A 134 -15.79 18.79 16.81
C GLN A 134 -15.95 19.55 18.14
N PRO A 135 -16.42 20.82 18.13
CA PRO A 135 -16.70 21.54 19.35
C PRO A 135 -17.76 20.78 20.15
N ARG A 136 -17.55 20.61 21.46
CA ARG A 136 -18.59 20.08 22.36
C ARG A 136 -19.74 21.08 22.34
N SER A 137 -20.79 20.81 21.56
CA SER A 137 -22.07 21.47 21.71
C SER A 137 -22.55 21.19 23.14
N ARG A 138 -22.50 22.22 23.99
CA ARG A 138 -23.12 22.22 25.30
C ARG A 138 -24.63 22.40 25.16
#